data_AF-A0A553FAQ5-F1
#
_entry.id   AF-A0A553FAQ5-F1
#
_cell.length_a   1.000
_cell.length_b   1.000
_cell.length_c   1.000
_cell.angle_alpha   90.00
_cell.angle_beta   90.00
_cell.angle_gamma   90.00
#
_symmetry.space_group_name_H-M   'P 1'
#
loop_
_entity.id
_entity.type
_entity.pdbx_description
1 polymer ?
#
loop_
_entity_poly.entity_id
_entity_poly.type
_entity_poly.pdbx_seq_one_letter_code
_entity_poly.pdbx_strand_id
1 'polypeptide(L)'
;MGESTKTVSFTLGKHDRGFISDMVKNGRFGNRTEVVRAGLRLLEDYENNQKLQRLRVEIAKGDADIKTGHLQSYAEPSDLLKDILAKSKTHKS
;
A
#
# COMPACT_ATOMS: atom_id res chain seq x y z
N MET A 1 -17.27 20.08 4.38
CA MET A 1 -17.34 19.13 5.51
C MET A 1 -16.10 19.35 6.35
N GLY A 2 -16.21 19.82 7.59
CA GLY A 2 -15.04 19.99 8.47
C GLY A 2 -14.51 18.62 8.86
N GLU A 3 -13.22 18.38 8.61
CA GLU A 3 -12.54 17.16 9.05
C GLU A 3 -12.59 17.10 10.58
N SER A 4 -13.21 16.05 11.13
CA SER A 4 -13.32 15.87 12.58
C SER A 4 -11.96 15.40 13.12
N THR A 5 -11.22 16.29 13.77
CA THR A 5 -9.97 15.93 14.42
C THR A 5 -10.27 15.04 15.64
N LYS A 6 -9.84 13.78 15.59
CA LYS A 6 -9.93 12.85 16.73
C LYS A 6 -8.58 12.70 17.41
N THR A 7 -8.53 12.94 18.72
CA THR A 7 -7.32 12.70 19.51
C THR A 7 -7.05 11.19 19.60
N VAL A 8 -5.81 10.79 19.31
CA VAL A 8 -5.33 9.41 19.44
C VAL A 8 -4.29 9.36 20.56
N SER A 9 -4.47 8.44 21.50
CA SER A 9 -3.54 8.18 22.59
C SER A 9 -2.88 6.81 22.39
N PHE A 10 -1.57 6.75 22.54
CA PHE A 10 -0.77 5.53 22.43
C PHE A 10 0.50 5.65 23.28
N THR A 11 1.08 4.51 23.62
CA THR A 11 2.31 4.47 24.41
C THR A 11 3.52 4.40 23.48
N LEU A 12 4.56 5.19 23.80
CA LEU A 12 5.81 5.22 23.07
C LEU A 12 6.94 4.58 23.87
N GLY A 13 7.89 3.94 23.20
CA GLY A 13 9.10 3.41 23.82
C GLY A 13 10.08 4.51 24.27
N LYS A 14 11.13 4.13 25.01
CA LYS A 14 12.16 5.09 25.46
C LYS A 14 12.86 5.75 24.27
N HIS A 15 13.18 4.97 23.24
CA HIS A 15 13.82 5.43 22.01
C HIS A 15 12.98 6.51 21.30
N ASP A 16 11.71 6.21 21.02
CA ASP A 16 10.84 7.12 20.26
C ASP A 16 10.59 8.43 20.99
N ARG A 17 10.45 8.36 22.33
CA ARG A 17 10.36 9.57 23.16
C ARG A 17 11.64 10.40 23.10
N GLY A 18 12.81 9.75 23.09
CA GLY A 18 14.10 10.42 22.91
C GLY A 18 14.18 11.13 21.57
N PHE A 19 13.94 10.40 20.48
CA PHE A 19 13.91 10.94 19.13
C PHE A 19 12.96 12.14 19.00
N ILE A 20 11.70 12.01 19.45
CA ILE A 20 10.73 13.12 19.41
C ILE A 20 11.22 14.32 20.23
N SER A 21 11.82 14.07 21.41
CA SER A 21 12.37 15.15 22.23
C SER A 21 13.51 15.86 21.51
N ASP A 22 14.41 15.14 20.86
CA ASP A 22 15.58 15.72 20.20
C ASP A 22 15.15 16.55 18.99
N MET A 23 14.17 16.07 18.23
CA MET A 23 13.60 16.76 17.07
C MET A 23 12.84 18.06 17.42
N VAL A 24 12.38 18.20 18.66
CA VAL A 24 11.82 19.46 19.16
C VAL A 24 12.91 20.35 19.75
N LYS A 25 13.82 19.78 20.57
CA LYS A 25 14.91 20.53 21.21
C LYS A 25 15.87 21.17 20.21
N ASN A 26 16.13 20.51 19.09
CA ASN A 26 16.97 21.04 18.02
C ASN A 26 16.26 22.06 17.12
N GLY A 27 14.98 22.38 17.40
CA GLY A 27 14.20 23.38 16.67
C GLY A 27 13.67 22.91 15.32
N ARG A 28 13.84 21.64 14.94
CA ARG A 28 13.33 21.12 13.66
C ARG A 28 11.80 21.04 13.61
N PHE A 29 11.16 20.87 14.76
CA PHE A 29 9.71 20.92 14.92
C PHE A 29 9.32 21.73 16.15
N GLY A 30 8.18 22.44 16.08
CA GLY A 30 7.71 23.30 17.18
C GLY A 30 7.08 22.52 18.33
N ASN A 31 6.58 21.31 18.06
CA ASN A 31 6.01 20.44 19.09
C ASN A 31 6.05 18.96 18.71
N ARG A 32 5.77 18.11 19.71
CA ARG A 32 5.79 16.64 19.57
C ARG A 32 4.75 16.14 18.56
N THR A 33 3.60 16.78 18.49
CA THR A 33 2.51 16.40 17.58
C THR A 33 2.91 16.61 16.12
N GLU A 34 3.67 17.66 15.82
CA GLU A 34 4.23 17.90 14.48
C GLU A 34 5.21 16.80 14.06
N VAL A 35 6.08 16.35 14.97
CA VAL A 35 7.01 15.24 14.70
C VAL A 35 6.23 13.98 14.32
N VAL A 36 5.19 13.63 15.10
CA VAL A 36 4.36 12.45 14.84
C VAL A 36 3.62 12.58 13.50
N ARG A 37 3.01 13.74 13.22
CA ARG A 37 2.33 13.99 11.94
C ARG A 37 3.30 13.91 10.76
N ALA A 38 4.51 14.43 10.89
CA ALA A 38 5.52 14.32 9.86
C ALA A 38 5.93 12.85 9.61
N GLY A 39 6.08 12.05 10.67
CA GLY A 39 6.31 10.61 10.56
C GLY A 39 5.18 9.87 9.84
N LEU A 40 3.92 10.20 10.15
CA LEU A 40 2.75 9.61 9.49
C LEU A 40 2.68 9.95 8.00
N ARG A 41 2.94 11.22 7.62
CA ARG A 41 2.98 11.62 6.21
C ARG A 41 4.06 10.87 5.43
N LEU A 42 5.25 10.71 6.02
CA LEU A 42 6.33 9.95 5.41
C LEU A 42 5.93 8.48 5.18
N LEU A 43 5.26 7.86 6.16
CA LEU A 43 4.76 6.50 6.03
C LEU A 43 3.69 6.38 4.93
N GLU A 44 2.78 7.34 4.86
CA GLU A 44 1.75 7.40 3.82
C GLU A 44 2.37 7.52 2.42
N ASP A 45 3.35 8.41 2.24
CA ASP A 45 4.07 8.58 0.99
C ASP A 45 4.80 7.28 0.60
N TYR A 46 5.44 6.61 1.56
CA TYR A 46 6.08 5.32 1.33
C TYR A 46 5.08 4.26 0.85
N GLU A 47 3.95 4.09 1.54
CA GLU A 47 2.93 3.11 1.17
C GLU A 47 2.30 3.40 -0.20
N ASN A 48 2.07 4.66 -0.53
CA ASN A 48 1.55 5.07 -1.83
C ASN A 48 2.55 4.76 -2.96
N ASN A 49 3.84 5.03 -2.75
CA ASN A 49 4.89 4.65 -3.68
C ASN A 49 5.01 3.14 -3.86
N GLN A 50 4.89 2.36 -2.77
CA GLN A 50 4.88 0.90 -2.84
C GLN A 50 3.70 0.35 -3.64
N LYS A 51 2.50 0.93 -3.49
CA LYS A 51 1.32 0.56 -4.31
C LYS A 51 1.58 0.81 -5.79
N LEU A 52 2.15 1.96 -6.16
CA LEU A 52 2.47 2.28 -7.55
C LEU A 52 3.54 1.34 -8.12
N GLN A 53 4.56 0.99 -7.34
CA GLN A 53 5.59 0.03 -7.76
C GLN A 53 4.98 -1.35 -8.04
N ARG A 54 4.13 -1.84 -7.14
CA ARG A 54 3.40 -3.11 -7.35
C ARG A 54 2.57 -3.07 -8.64
N LEU A 55 1.82 -1.99 -8.86
CA LEU A 55 1.02 -1.84 -10.07
C LEU A 55 1.89 -1.86 -11.35
N ARG A 56 3.03 -1.15 -11.34
CA ARG A 56 3.97 -1.14 -12.47
C ARG A 56 4.52 -2.53 -12.78
N VAL A 57 4.82 -3.31 -11.75
CA VAL A 57 5.30 -4.70 -11.91
C VAL A 57 4.21 -5.57 -12.54
N GLU A 58 2.96 -5.49 -12.08
CA GLU A 58 1.86 -6.28 -12.66
C GLU A 58 1.55 -5.89 -14.11
N ILE A 59 1.60 -4.60 -14.45
CA ILE A 59 1.47 -4.15 -15.85
C ILE A 59 2.61 -4.72 -16.70
N ALA A 60 3.86 -4.63 -16.23
CA ALA A 60 5.01 -5.15 -16.97
C ALA A 60 4.93 -6.67 -17.19
N LYS A 61 4.38 -7.43 -16.23
CA LYS A 61 4.08 -8.86 -16.40
C LYS A 61 3.04 -9.07 -17.51
N GLY A 62 1.92 -8.34 -17.48
CA GLY A 62 0.90 -8.41 -18.52
C GLY A 62 1.45 -8.08 -19.93
N ASP A 63 2.30 -7.05 -20.04
CA ASP A 63 2.97 -6.70 -21.29
C ASP A 63 3.91 -7.80 -21.78
N ALA A 64 4.61 -8.48 -20.86
CA ALA A 64 5.46 -9.62 -21.19
C ALA A 64 4.64 -10.84 -21.64
N ASP A 65 3.50 -11.10 -21.00
CA ASP A 65 2.58 -12.18 -21.39
C ASP A 65 2.02 -11.93 -22.80
N ILE A 66 1.62 -10.68 -23.11
CA ILE A 66 1.20 -10.30 -24.46
C ILE A 66 2.32 -10.56 -25.48
N LYS A 67 3.55 -10.11 -25.20
CA LYS A 67 4.70 -10.25 -26.12
C LYS A 67 5.08 -11.70 -26.37
N THR A 68 4.95 -12.56 -25.36
CA THR A 68 5.29 -13.99 -25.43
C THR A 68 4.13 -14.83 -25.97
N GLY A 69 2.97 -14.22 -26.26
CA GLY A 69 1.79 -14.92 -26.76
C GLY A 69 1.05 -15.72 -25.69
N HIS A 70 1.32 -15.45 -24.41
CA HIS A 70 0.61 -16.02 -23.27
C HIS A 70 -0.78 -15.37 -23.11
N LEU A 71 -1.60 -15.50 -24.15
CA LEU A 71 -2.93 -14.92 -24.25
C LEU A 71 -3.97 -16.02 -24.32
N GLN A 72 -5.05 -15.88 -23.55
CA GLN A 72 -6.23 -16.72 -23.70
C GLN A 72 -7.36 -15.87 -24.29
N SER A 73 -7.78 -16.23 -25.50
CA SER A 73 -8.95 -15.67 -26.15
C SER A 73 -10.15 -16.56 -25.85
N TYR A 74 -11.27 -15.92 -25.53
CA TYR A 74 -12.55 -16.58 -25.32
C TYR A 74 -13.52 -16.05 -26.37
N ALA A 75 -14.17 -16.96 -27.10
CA ALA A 75 -15.15 -16.59 -28.12
C ALA A 75 -16.39 -15.98 -27.47
N GLU A 76 -16.86 -16.56 -26.36
CA GLU A 76 -18.02 -16.09 -25.60
C GLU A 76 -17.68 -15.85 -24.12
N PRO A 77 -18.30 -14.86 -23.45
CA PRO A 77 -18.11 -14.63 -22.01
C PRO A 77 -18.38 -15.87 -21.15
N SER A 78 -19.28 -16.75 -21.61
CA SER A 78 -19.60 -18.00 -20.93
C SER A 78 -18.42 -18.99 -20.86
N ASP A 79 -17.47 -18.90 -21.80
CA ASP A 79 -16.32 -19.81 -21.85
C ASP A 79 -15.25 -19.42 -20.83
N LEU A 80 -15.05 -18.11 -20.60
CA LEU A 80 -14.22 -17.62 -19.50
C LEU A 80 -14.77 -18.08 -18.14
N LEU A 81 -16.09 -17.97 -17.95
CA LEU A 81 -16.72 -18.39 -16.70
C LEU A 81 -16.54 -19.90 -16.46
N LYS A 82 -16.70 -20.73 -17.50
CA LYS A 82 -16.45 -22.18 -17.40
C LYS A 82 -14.99 -22.49 -17.02
N ASP A 83 -14.03 -21.80 -17.63
CA ASP A 83 -12.60 -21.99 -17.34
C ASP A 83 -12.24 -21.60 -15.90
N ILE A 84 -12.72 -20.45 -15.42
CA ILE A 84 -12.53 -20.03 -14.02
C ILE A 84 -13.11 -21.05 -13.05
N LEU A 85 -14.33 -21.55 -13.33
CA LEU A 85 -14.98 -22.55 -12.49
C LEU A 85 -14.20 -23.87 -12.47
N ALA A 86 -13.65 -24.30 -13.62
CA ALA A 86 -12.82 -25.50 -13.70
C ALA A 86 -11.53 -25.35 -12.87
N LYS A 87 -10.82 -24.23 -13.01
CA LYS A 87 -9.58 -23.92 -12.25
C LYS A 87 -9.82 -23.83 -10.74
N SER A 88 -10.98 -23.33 -10.31
CA SER A 88 -11.33 -23.27 -8.87
C SER A 88 -11.59 -24.65 -8.25
N LYS A 89 -12.12 -25.61 -9.02
CA LYS A 89 -12.38 -26.99 -8.57
C LYS A 89 -11.10 -27.80 -8.39
N THR A 90 -10.08 -27.56 -9.22
CA THR A 90 -8.78 -28.24 -9.14
C THR A 90 -7.92 -27.81 -7.96
N HIS A 91 -8.14 -26.63 -7.37
CA HIS A 91 -7.39 -26.15 -6.21
C HIS A 91 -7.99 -26.59 -4.86
N LYS A 92 -9.16 -27.24 -4.88
CA LYS A 92 -9.89 -27.68 -3.68
C LYS A 92 -9.84 -29.19 -3.43
N SER A 93 -8.90 -29.90 -4.05
CA SER A 93 -8.73 -31.36 -3.91
C SER A 93 -7.33 -31.74 -3.47
#